data_AF-A0A412ZEJ1-F1
#
_entry.id   AF-A0A412ZEJ1-F1
#
_cell.length_a   1.000
_cell.length_b   1.000
_cell.length_c   1.000
_cell.angle_alpha   90.00
_cell.angle_beta   90.00
_cell.angle_gamma   90.00
#
_symmetry.space_group_name_H-M   'P 1'
#
loop_
_entity.id
_entity.type
_entity.pdbx_description
1 polymer ?
#
loop_
_entity_poly.entity_id
_entity_poly.type
_entity_poly.pdbx_seq_one_letter_code
_entity_poly.pdbx_strand_id
1 'polypeptide(L)'
;MIYLASYEPGGSLYNREREHILGRSLLNFGLMKEYGRTWEVEQEAGSKPRLRGAEGVEFNISHTKGLVVCAVADRALGADTEQIRPFKAGLMRRVCSGTERSFVMAGRSEAERRERFFRLWTLKESYAKAIGRGLAFPLGDITFSLEEGVIKGSIPGWRFYQSRVYQSYIISVCAADEKGESV
;
A
#
# COMPACT_ATOMS: atom_id res chain seq x y z
N MET A 1 12.52 0.00 4.03
CA MET A 1 12.87 0.28 2.62
C MET A 1 11.72 -0.09 1.68
N ILE A 2 11.65 0.52 0.49
CA ILE A 2 10.60 0.30 -0.53
C ILE A 2 11.26 -0.05 -1.86
N TYR A 3 10.83 -1.13 -2.49
CA TYR A 3 11.28 -1.61 -3.80
C TYR A 3 10.12 -1.72 -4.76
N LEU A 4 10.40 -1.52 -6.04
CA LEU A 4 9.39 -1.49 -7.09
C LEU A 4 9.90 -2.18 -8.35
N ALA A 5 8.98 -2.84 -9.06
CA ALA A 5 9.22 -3.43 -10.37
C ALA A 5 8.02 -3.14 -11.27
N SER A 6 8.26 -2.49 -12.40
CA SER A 6 7.26 -2.32 -13.46
C SER A 6 7.32 -3.50 -14.43
N TYR A 7 6.19 -3.83 -15.05
CA TYR A 7 6.13 -4.86 -16.08
C TYR A 7 5.11 -4.48 -17.15
N GLU A 8 5.31 -4.98 -18.37
CA GLU A 8 4.32 -4.81 -19.45
C GLU A 8 3.14 -5.77 -19.23
N PRO A 9 1.89 -5.26 -19.11
CA PRO A 9 0.73 -6.11 -18.94
C PRO A 9 0.38 -6.86 -20.23
N GLY A 10 0.12 -8.16 -20.11
CA GLY A 10 -0.47 -8.99 -21.16
C GLY A 10 -1.93 -9.31 -20.83
N GLY A 11 -2.21 -10.59 -20.53
CA GLY A 11 -3.52 -11.09 -20.09
C GLY A 11 -3.67 -11.19 -18.55
N SER A 12 -4.91 -11.33 -18.05
CA SER A 12 -5.19 -11.29 -16.60
C SER A 12 -4.52 -12.40 -15.80
N LEU A 13 -4.56 -13.65 -16.27
CA LEU A 13 -3.87 -14.78 -15.62
C LEU A 13 -2.35 -14.61 -15.65
N TYR A 14 -1.82 -14.24 -16.81
CA TYR A 14 -0.41 -13.94 -17.00
C TYR A 14 0.08 -12.82 -16.06
N ASN A 15 -0.72 -11.76 -15.91
CA ASN A 15 -0.40 -10.66 -15.02
C ASN A 15 -0.35 -11.11 -13.56
N ARG A 16 -1.32 -11.93 -13.09
CA ARG A 16 -1.32 -12.42 -11.70
C ARG A 16 -0.10 -13.27 -11.37
N GLU A 17 0.25 -14.20 -12.25
CA GLU A 17 1.44 -15.05 -12.06
C GLU A 17 2.72 -14.19 -12.04
N ARG A 18 2.84 -13.25 -12.98
CA ARG A 18 3.97 -12.33 -13.06
C ARG A 18 4.05 -11.41 -11.83
N GLU A 19 2.93 -10.87 -11.35
CA GLU A 19 2.84 -10.06 -10.12
C GLU A 19 3.30 -10.86 -8.91
N HIS A 20 2.89 -12.13 -8.79
CA HIS A 20 3.30 -13.02 -7.71
C HIS A 20 4.81 -13.29 -7.73
N ILE A 21 5.36 -13.63 -8.90
CA ILE A 21 6.80 -13.88 -9.07
C ILE A 21 7.61 -12.62 -8.75
N LEU A 22 7.23 -11.47 -9.32
CA LEU A 22 7.91 -10.20 -9.07
C LEU A 22 7.83 -9.78 -7.61
N GLY A 23 6.68 -10.00 -6.95
CA GLY A 23 6.51 -9.75 -5.52
C GLY A 23 7.50 -10.55 -4.68
N ARG A 24 7.61 -11.86 -4.94
CA ARG A 24 8.58 -12.73 -4.25
C ARG A 24 10.04 -12.34 -4.54
N SER A 25 10.35 -11.99 -5.79
CA SER A 25 11.69 -11.54 -6.18
C SER A 25 12.09 -10.24 -5.50
N LEU A 26 11.19 -9.25 -5.45
CA LEU A 26 11.42 -7.99 -4.75
C LEU A 26 11.58 -8.20 -3.24
N LEU A 27 10.79 -9.09 -2.65
CA LEU A 27 10.93 -9.44 -1.23
C LEU A 27 12.31 -10.06 -0.96
N ASN A 28 12.70 -11.09 -1.72
CA ASN A 28 14.00 -11.74 -1.53
C ASN A 28 15.16 -10.77 -1.73
N PHE A 29 15.08 -9.92 -2.75
CA PHE A 29 16.07 -8.87 -2.98
C PHE A 29 16.15 -7.90 -1.81
N GLY A 30 15.00 -7.42 -1.32
CA GLY A 30 14.92 -6.51 -0.18
C GLY A 30 15.47 -7.12 1.10
N LEU A 31 15.08 -8.34 1.43
CA LEU A 31 15.55 -9.04 2.62
C LEU A 31 17.07 -9.28 2.57
N MET A 32 17.57 -9.73 1.43
CA MET A 32 19.00 -9.92 1.20
C MET A 32 19.76 -8.59 1.34
N LYS A 33 19.24 -7.51 0.77
CA LYS A 33 19.89 -6.19 0.79
C LYS A 33 19.92 -5.57 2.20
N GLU A 34 18.83 -5.64 2.95
CA GLU A 34 18.70 -4.95 4.24
C GLU A 34 19.18 -5.80 5.42
N TYR A 35 19.12 -7.13 5.31
CA TYR A 35 19.37 -8.04 6.43
C TYR A 35 20.41 -9.13 6.17
N GLY A 36 20.98 -9.22 4.97
CA GLY A 36 22.04 -10.21 4.71
C GLY A 36 21.54 -11.65 4.54
N ARG A 37 20.22 -11.89 4.50
CA ARG A 37 19.61 -13.23 4.34
C ARG A 37 18.15 -13.14 3.89
N THR A 38 17.57 -14.27 3.49
CA THR A 38 16.14 -14.43 3.25
C THR A 38 15.51 -15.37 4.28
N TRP A 39 14.18 -15.40 4.30
CA TRP A 39 13.39 -16.30 5.15
C TRP A 39 12.27 -16.92 4.33
N GLU A 40 11.75 -18.04 4.83
CA GLU A 40 10.55 -18.66 4.29
C GLU A 40 9.32 -17.79 4.59
N VAL A 41 8.46 -17.60 3.59
CA VAL A 41 7.18 -16.89 3.75
C VAL A 41 6.11 -17.90 4.16
N GLU A 42 5.44 -17.63 5.27
CA GLU A 42 4.28 -18.37 5.75
C GLU A 42 3.03 -17.50 5.71
N GLN A 43 1.89 -18.10 5.36
CA GLN A 43 0.61 -17.40 5.31
C GLN A 43 -0.53 -18.39 5.59
N GLU A 44 -1.32 -18.12 6.62
CA GLU A 44 -2.61 -18.78 6.83
C GLU A 44 -3.67 -18.14 5.93
N ALA A 45 -4.67 -18.92 5.52
CA ALA A 45 -5.74 -18.43 4.65
C ALA A 45 -6.44 -17.20 5.24
N GLY A 46 -6.40 -16.08 4.50
CA GLY A 46 -7.01 -14.81 4.92
C GLY A 46 -6.17 -13.95 5.86
N SER A 47 -4.97 -14.40 6.24
CA SER A 47 -4.04 -13.63 7.08
C SER A 47 -3.00 -12.86 6.27
N LYS A 48 -2.34 -11.88 6.91
CA LYS A 48 -1.17 -11.21 6.34
C LYS A 48 0.01 -12.20 6.30
N PRO A 49 0.72 -12.36 5.15
CA PRO A 49 1.93 -13.17 5.09
C PRO A 49 3.01 -12.68 6.08
N ARG A 50 3.77 -13.62 6.65
CA ARG A 50 4.87 -13.36 7.60
C ARG A 50 6.12 -14.16 7.22
N LEU A 51 7.24 -13.77 7.80
CA LEU A 51 8.53 -14.46 7.61
C LEU A 51 8.76 -15.41 8.78
N ARG A 52 8.85 -16.71 8.48
CA ARG A 52 9.04 -17.75 9.50
C ARG A 52 10.40 -17.58 10.18
N GLY A 53 10.39 -17.36 11.50
CA GLY A 53 11.60 -17.18 12.30
C GLY A 53 12.34 -15.86 12.05
N ALA A 54 11.66 -14.81 11.60
CA ALA A 54 12.20 -13.46 11.45
C ALA A 54 11.48 -12.46 12.37
N GLU A 55 11.57 -12.68 13.67
CA GLU A 55 10.96 -11.77 14.66
C GLU A 55 11.47 -10.34 14.45
N GLY A 56 10.52 -9.39 14.47
CA GLY A 56 10.81 -7.98 14.23
C GLY A 56 11.06 -7.60 12.77
N VAL A 57 11.04 -8.52 11.80
CA VAL A 57 11.15 -8.19 10.37
C VAL A 57 9.80 -8.34 9.69
N GLU A 58 9.26 -7.21 9.23
CA GLU A 58 7.97 -7.12 8.57
C GLU A 58 8.12 -6.80 7.09
N PHE A 59 7.19 -7.31 6.29
CA PHE A 59 7.09 -6.93 4.89
C PHE A 59 5.64 -6.73 4.47
N ASN A 60 5.46 -6.02 3.36
CA ASN A 60 4.18 -5.98 2.67
C ASN A 60 4.39 -5.86 1.17
N ILE A 61 3.61 -6.63 0.40
CA ILE A 61 3.64 -6.59 -1.06
C ILE A 61 2.28 -6.08 -1.53
N SER A 62 2.31 -5.14 -2.48
CA SER A 62 1.13 -4.70 -3.21
C SER A 62 1.42 -4.67 -4.69
N HIS A 63 0.40 -4.94 -5.50
CA HIS A 63 0.51 -4.86 -6.94
C HIS A 63 -0.75 -4.27 -7.54
N THR A 64 -0.58 -3.65 -8.69
CA THR A 64 -1.64 -3.18 -9.58
C THR A 64 -1.17 -3.45 -11.00
N LYS A 65 -2.06 -3.35 -11.98
CA LYS A 65 -1.71 -3.69 -13.38
C LYS A 65 -0.48 -2.91 -13.83
N GLY A 66 0.62 -3.62 -14.09
CA GLY A 66 1.89 -3.07 -14.58
C GLY A 66 2.89 -2.62 -13.49
N LEU A 67 2.58 -2.76 -12.20
CA LEU A 67 3.49 -2.36 -11.12
C LEU A 67 3.35 -3.25 -9.88
N VAL A 68 4.49 -3.70 -9.35
CA VAL A 68 4.60 -4.37 -8.05
C VAL A 68 5.46 -3.52 -7.11
N VAL A 69 5.05 -3.43 -5.85
CA VAL A 69 5.75 -2.76 -4.76
C VAL A 69 5.96 -3.76 -3.62
N CYS A 70 7.15 -3.78 -3.06
CA CYS A 70 7.46 -4.50 -1.83
C CYS A 70 8.11 -3.52 -0.84
N ALA A 71 7.60 -3.48 0.39
CA ALA A 71 8.23 -2.76 1.48
C ALA A 71 8.71 -3.76 2.55
N VAL A 72 9.85 -3.46 3.17
CA VAL A 72 10.42 -4.20 4.32
C VAL A 72 10.78 -3.22 5.43
N ALA A 73 10.56 -3.60 6.69
CA ALA A 73 10.85 -2.75 7.84
C ALA A 73 11.02 -3.58 9.12
N ASP A 74 11.55 -2.95 10.17
CA ASP A 74 11.74 -3.53 11.50
C ASP A 74 10.55 -3.30 12.46
N ARG A 75 9.34 -3.15 11.90
CA ARG A 75 8.14 -2.63 12.56
C ARG A 75 6.90 -2.93 11.73
N ALA A 76 5.72 -2.87 12.34
CA ALA A 76 4.45 -3.07 11.63
C ALA A 76 4.37 -2.16 10.39
N LEU A 77 4.10 -2.79 9.25
CA LEU A 77 4.25 -2.19 7.92
C LEU A 77 3.11 -2.61 6.99
N GLY A 78 2.63 -1.67 6.18
CA GLY A 78 1.72 -1.95 5.09
C GLY A 78 2.01 -1.07 3.87
N ALA A 79 1.79 -1.62 2.68
CA ALA A 79 2.04 -0.97 1.41
C ALA A 79 0.84 -1.15 0.49
N ASP A 80 0.53 -0.10 -0.26
CA ASP A 80 -0.48 -0.16 -1.30
C ASP A 80 -0.02 0.60 -2.54
N THR A 81 -0.47 0.12 -3.70
CA THR A 81 -0.16 0.77 -4.98
C THR A 81 -1.34 0.63 -5.91
N GLU A 82 -1.70 1.73 -6.57
CA GLU A 82 -2.81 1.77 -7.51
C GLU A 82 -2.49 2.60 -8.75
N GLN A 83 -2.92 2.11 -9.92
CA GLN A 83 -2.91 2.88 -11.16
C GLN A 83 -4.02 3.94 -11.11
N ILE A 84 -3.68 5.19 -11.41
CA ILE A 84 -4.64 6.28 -11.60
C ILE A 84 -5.52 5.97 -12.82
N ARG A 85 -6.82 5.79 -12.57
CA ARG A 85 -7.82 5.42 -13.59
C ARG A 85 -9.18 6.05 -13.30
N PRO A 86 -10.16 5.98 -14.22
CA PRO A 86 -11.53 6.34 -13.89
C PRO A 86 -12.07 5.48 -12.73
N PHE A 87 -12.82 6.08 -11.81
CA PHE A 87 -13.45 5.38 -10.69
C PHE A 87 -14.95 5.73 -10.62
N LYS A 88 -15.74 4.85 -10.01
CA LYS A 88 -17.19 5.05 -9.84
C LYS A 88 -17.47 5.83 -8.55
N ALA A 89 -18.44 6.74 -8.56
CA ALA A 89 -18.83 7.51 -7.37
C ALA A 89 -19.22 6.62 -6.16
N GLY A 90 -19.81 5.44 -6.41
CA GLY A 90 -20.13 4.48 -5.36
C GLY A 90 -18.90 3.93 -4.63
N LEU A 91 -17.78 3.78 -5.32
CA LEU A 91 -16.51 3.35 -4.74
C LEU A 91 -15.92 4.46 -3.87
N MET A 92 -15.95 5.70 -4.36
CA MET A 92 -15.54 6.86 -3.57
C MET A 92 -16.33 6.99 -2.26
N ARG A 93 -17.65 6.73 -2.27
CA ARG A 93 -18.46 6.74 -1.03
C ARG A 93 -18.09 5.66 -0.02
N ARG A 94 -17.53 4.53 -0.46
CA ARG A 94 -17.08 3.45 0.43
C ARG A 94 -15.71 3.73 1.04
N VAL A 95 -14.83 4.35 0.27
CA VAL A 95 -13.44 4.60 0.66
C VAL A 95 -13.30 5.91 1.44
N CYS A 96 -14.00 6.97 1.02
CA CYS A 96 -13.79 8.34 1.51
C CYS A 96 -14.90 8.79 2.45
N SER A 97 -14.50 9.47 3.52
CA SER A 97 -15.37 10.24 4.40
C SER A 97 -16.03 11.44 3.69
N GLY A 98 -16.90 12.18 4.39
CA GLY A 98 -17.51 13.40 3.84
C GLY A 98 -16.48 14.46 3.43
N THR A 99 -15.53 14.75 4.30
CA THR A 99 -14.48 15.76 4.08
C THR A 99 -13.52 15.35 2.96
N GLU A 100 -13.14 14.08 2.92
CA GLU A 100 -12.28 13.53 1.86
C GLU A 100 -12.96 13.56 0.48
N ARG A 101 -14.28 13.32 0.41
CA ARG A 101 -15.05 13.49 -0.83
C ARG A 101 -14.98 14.93 -1.33
N SER A 102 -15.13 15.91 -0.44
CA SER A 102 -14.99 17.33 -0.80
C SER A 102 -13.59 17.64 -1.31
N PHE A 103 -12.55 17.10 -0.66
CA PHE A 103 -11.16 17.21 -1.13
C PHE A 103 -10.98 16.64 -2.54
N VAL A 104 -11.50 15.44 -2.82
CA VAL A 104 -11.45 14.84 -4.16
C VAL A 104 -12.13 15.75 -5.18
N MET A 105 -13.35 16.21 -4.89
CA MET A 105 -14.16 17.01 -5.82
C MET A 105 -13.61 18.42 -6.07
N ALA A 106 -12.80 18.95 -5.14
CA ALA A 106 -12.10 20.22 -5.31
C ALA A 106 -10.96 20.18 -6.34
N GLY A 107 -10.66 19.02 -6.94
CA GLY A 107 -9.76 18.93 -8.09
C GLY A 107 -10.32 19.69 -9.30
N ARG A 108 -9.46 20.47 -9.98
CA ARG A 108 -9.80 21.35 -11.12
C ARG A 108 -10.02 20.58 -12.42
N SER A 109 -9.51 19.36 -12.51
CA SER A 109 -9.67 18.48 -13.67
C SER A 109 -10.05 17.06 -13.24
N GLU A 110 -10.60 16.28 -14.18
CA GLU A 110 -10.87 14.85 -13.95
C GLU A 110 -9.59 14.07 -13.61
N ALA A 111 -8.45 14.42 -14.22
CA ALA A 111 -7.17 13.80 -13.90
C ALA A 111 -6.76 14.07 -12.44
N GLU A 112 -6.93 15.32 -11.98
CA GLU A 112 -6.63 15.70 -10.61
C GLU A 112 -7.56 15.04 -9.60
N ARG A 113 -8.86 14.95 -9.89
CA ARG A 113 -9.84 14.24 -9.05
C ARG A 113 -9.48 12.77 -8.90
N ARG A 114 -9.09 12.11 -10.01
CA ARG A 114 -8.61 10.71 -10.00
C ARG A 114 -7.36 10.55 -9.15
N GLU A 115 -6.36 11.40 -9.34
CA GLU A 115 -5.15 11.36 -8.52
C GLU A 115 -5.47 11.53 -7.04
N ARG A 116 -6.24 12.56 -6.65
CA ARG A 116 -6.65 12.82 -5.26
C ARG A 116 -7.36 11.62 -4.64
N PHE A 117 -8.25 10.96 -5.40
CA PHE A 117 -8.94 9.77 -4.94
C PHE A 117 -7.98 8.59 -4.69
N PHE A 118 -7.09 8.27 -5.64
CA PHE A 118 -6.14 7.17 -5.46
C PHE A 118 -5.07 7.45 -4.41
N ARG A 119 -4.75 8.72 -4.14
CA ARG A 119 -3.93 9.11 -2.99
C ARG A 119 -4.60 8.74 -1.66
N LEU A 120 -5.88 9.05 -1.50
CA LEU A 120 -6.62 8.66 -0.30
C LEU A 120 -6.81 7.15 -0.19
N TRP A 121 -7.15 6.49 -1.29
CA TRP A 121 -7.35 5.05 -1.31
C TRP A 121 -6.07 4.33 -0.86
N THR A 122 -4.96 4.58 -1.53
CA THR A 122 -3.71 3.87 -1.23
C THR A 122 -3.23 4.10 0.20
N LEU A 123 -3.45 5.28 0.78
CA LEU A 123 -3.15 5.53 2.20
C LEU A 123 -3.97 4.62 3.13
N LYS A 124 -5.28 4.57 2.91
CA LYS A 124 -6.21 3.78 3.72
C LYS A 124 -5.92 2.28 3.60
N GLU A 125 -5.69 1.78 2.39
CA GLU A 125 -5.34 0.37 2.16
C GLU A 125 -3.97 0.01 2.72
N SER A 126 -2.98 0.93 2.63
CA SER A 126 -1.68 0.68 3.24
C SER A 126 -1.81 0.46 4.75
N TYR A 127 -2.66 1.23 5.42
CA TYR A 127 -2.97 1.05 6.84
C TYR A 127 -3.75 -0.25 7.11
N ALA A 128 -4.82 -0.52 6.36
CA ALA A 128 -5.62 -1.73 6.52
C ALA A 128 -4.79 -3.01 6.35
N LYS A 129 -3.82 -2.99 5.42
CA LYS A 129 -2.83 -4.06 5.22
C LYS A 129 -1.82 -4.16 6.37
N ALA A 130 -1.39 -3.03 6.93
CA ALA A 130 -0.44 -3.04 8.04
C ALA A 130 -1.01 -3.74 9.28
N ILE A 131 -2.28 -3.48 9.59
CA ILE A 131 -2.99 -4.10 10.73
C ILE A 131 -3.59 -5.48 10.40
N GLY A 132 -3.33 -6.02 9.20
CA GLY A 132 -3.78 -7.36 8.80
C GLY A 132 -5.29 -7.52 8.56
N ARG A 133 -6.04 -6.42 8.41
CA ARG A 133 -7.51 -6.47 8.18
C ARG A 133 -7.89 -6.40 6.70
N GLY A 134 -7.02 -5.86 5.86
CA GLY A 134 -7.23 -5.78 4.40
C GLY A 134 -8.62 -5.25 4.03
N LEU A 135 -9.30 -5.94 3.10
CA LEU A 135 -10.63 -5.56 2.59
C LEU A 135 -11.75 -5.58 3.64
N ALA A 136 -11.57 -6.22 4.79
CA ALA A 136 -12.56 -6.24 5.86
C ALA A 136 -12.53 -4.95 6.69
N PHE A 137 -11.52 -4.10 6.51
CA PHE A 137 -11.42 -2.85 7.23
C PHE A 137 -12.39 -1.79 6.65
N PRO A 138 -13.23 -1.15 7.48
CA PRO A 138 -14.09 -0.06 7.04
C PRO A 138 -13.24 1.19 6.75
N LEU A 139 -12.75 1.33 5.52
CA LEU A 139 -11.86 2.42 5.09
C LEU A 139 -12.46 3.82 5.31
N GLY A 140 -13.78 3.94 5.40
CA GLY A 140 -14.49 5.18 5.72
C GLY A 140 -14.30 5.68 7.16
N ASP A 141 -13.84 4.82 8.08
CA ASP A 141 -13.71 5.13 9.52
C ASP A 141 -12.40 5.87 9.85
N ILE A 142 -11.45 5.87 8.92
CA ILE A 142 -10.19 6.61 9.05
C ILE A 142 -10.17 7.75 8.04
N THR A 143 -9.52 8.86 8.37
CA THR A 143 -9.48 10.03 7.49
C THR A 143 -8.07 10.55 7.31
N PHE A 144 -7.75 11.01 6.12
CA PHE A 144 -6.50 11.70 5.81
C PHE A 144 -6.74 13.12 5.30
N SER A 145 -5.91 14.06 5.76
CA SER A 145 -5.71 15.36 5.13
C SER A 145 -4.37 15.38 4.39
N LEU A 146 -4.39 15.99 3.20
CA LEU A 146 -3.25 16.14 2.30
C LEU A 146 -3.04 17.63 2.03
N GLU A 147 -2.27 18.29 2.87
CA GLU A 147 -2.02 19.73 2.86
C GLU A 147 -0.53 19.99 2.63
N GLU A 148 -0.18 20.77 1.60
CA GLU A 148 1.21 21.21 1.34
C GLU A 148 2.25 20.06 1.29
N GLY A 149 1.84 18.88 0.84
CA GLY A 149 2.70 17.69 0.79
C GLY A 149 2.82 16.93 2.13
N VAL A 150 2.18 17.42 3.19
CA VAL A 150 2.10 16.75 4.49
C VAL A 150 0.87 15.83 4.54
N ILE A 151 1.09 14.60 4.99
CA ILE A 151 0.05 13.59 5.17
C ILE A 151 -0.31 13.54 6.66
N LYS A 152 -1.55 13.89 7.00
CA LYS A 152 -2.08 13.79 8.37
C LYS A 152 -3.20 12.77 8.40
N GLY A 153 -3.00 11.66 9.09
CA GLY A 153 -4.05 10.66 9.34
C GLY A 153 -4.75 10.86 10.68
N SER A 154 -5.99 10.43 10.81
CA SER A 154 -6.72 10.35 12.09
C SER A 154 -6.21 9.26 13.04
N ILE A 155 -5.08 8.63 12.70
CA ILE A 155 -4.59 7.41 13.35
C ILE A 155 -3.23 7.72 13.98
N PRO A 156 -3.16 7.88 15.31
CA PRO A 156 -1.89 8.14 16.00
C PRO A 156 -0.99 6.90 15.96
N GLY A 157 0.33 7.11 16.07
CA GLY A 157 1.31 6.02 16.11
C GLY A 157 1.72 5.46 14.74
N TRP A 158 1.36 6.13 13.64
CA TRP A 158 1.66 5.69 12.28
C TRP A 158 2.24 6.82 11.44
N ARG A 159 3.30 6.49 10.70
CA ARG A 159 3.89 7.36 9.67
C ARG A 159 3.45 6.89 8.30
N PHE A 160 3.28 7.87 7.40
CA PHE A 160 2.86 7.62 6.03
C PHE A 160 3.85 8.24 5.07
N TYR A 161 4.21 7.48 4.06
CA TYR A 161 4.95 7.92 2.89
C TYR A 161 4.08 7.71 1.65
N GLN A 162 4.07 8.67 0.75
CA GLN A 162 3.37 8.56 -0.52
C GLN A 162 4.18 9.17 -1.66
N SER A 163 4.14 8.52 -2.82
CA SER A 163 4.77 9.04 -4.02
C SER A 163 3.99 8.68 -5.29
N ARG A 164 4.09 9.54 -6.29
CA ARG A 164 3.59 9.27 -7.65
C ARG A 164 4.75 8.77 -8.49
N VAL A 165 4.64 7.55 -9.03
CA VAL A 165 5.68 6.93 -9.87
C VAL A 165 5.18 6.67 -11.28
N TYR A 166 6.10 6.74 -12.25
CA TYR A 166 5.82 6.57 -13.69
C TYR A 166 4.61 7.39 -14.19
N GLN A 167 4.37 8.55 -13.57
CA GLN A 167 3.23 9.44 -13.80
C GLN A 167 1.83 8.82 -13.62
N SER A 168 1.68 7.51 -13.47
CA SER A 168 0.39 6.83 -13.55
C SER A 168 0.04 6.01 -12.32
N TYR A 169 0.94 5.91 -11.34
CA TYR A 169 0.73 5.10 -10.15
C TYR A 169 0.92 5.94 -8.90
N ILE A 170 0.09 5.68 -7.90
CA ILE A 170 0.30 6.16 -6.54
C ILE A 170 0.75 4.99 -5.69
N ILE A 171 1.84 5.17 -4.96
CA ILE A 171 2.33 4.24 -3.94
C ILE A 171 2.14 4.91 -2.59
N SER A 172 1.55 4.19 -1.64
CA SER A 172 1.50 4.59 -0.23
C SER A 172 2.09 3.48 0.64
N VAL A 173 2.92 3.86 1.60
CA VAL A 173 3.47 2.96 2.61
C VAL A 173 3.22 3.57 3.98
N CYS A 174 2.75 2.76 4.91
CA CYS A 174 2.62 3.16 6.31
C CYS A 174 3.42 2.23 7.21
N ALA A 175 3.96 2.80 8.28
CA ALA A 175 4.72 2.07 9.28
C ALA A 175 4.43 2.62 10.68
N ALA A 176 4.44 1.76 11.70
CA ALA A 176 4.27 2.18 13.08
C ALA A 176 5.43 3.09 13.55
N ASP A 177 5.16 4.04 14.44
CA ASP A 177 6.18 4.92 15.03
C ASP A 177 7.18 4.12 15.87
N GLU A 178 6.67 3.12 16.59
CA GLU A 178 7.42 2.22 17.46
C GLU A 178 7.77 0.92 16.72
N LYS A 179 8.86 0.27 17.15
CA LYS A 179 9.16 -1.09 16.69
C LYS A 179 8.14 -2.02 17.35
N GLY A 180 7.64 -3.02 16.61
CA GLY A 180 6.77 -4.01 17.23
C GLY A 180 7.55 -4.69 18.35
N GLU A 181 7.03 -4.67 19.58
CA GLU A 181 7.61 -5.45 20.66
C GLU A 181 7.49 -6.93 20.26
N SER A 182 8.62 -7.65 20.30
CA SER A 182 8.63 -9.11 20.24
C SER A 182 7.79 -9.59 21.43
N VAL A 183 6.62 -10.18 21.15
CA VAL A 183 5.83 -10.90 22.16
C VAL A 183 6.44 -12.27 22.36
#